data_AF-B9SWP6-F1
#
_entry.id   AF-B9SWP6-F1
#
_cell.length_a   1.000
_cell.length_b   1.000
_cell.length_c   1.000
_cell.angle_alpha   90.00
_cell.angle_beta   90.00
_cell.angle_gamma   90.00
#
_symmetry.space_group_name_H-M   'P 1'
#
loop_
_entity.id
_entity.type
_entity.pdbx_description
1 polymer ?
#
loop_
_entity_poly.entity_id
_entity_poly.type
_entity_poly.pdbx_seq_one_letter_code
_entity_poly.pdbx_strand_id
1 'polypeptide(L)'
;METGIACCARGALLPGISSQHSKALASPPSFNSKNLKSSSLFGESLRLVPKSSFKVSKAKNSSLVTRCEIGDSLEEFLAKATPDKGLARLMMCMGEALRTIAFKVRTASCGGTACVNSFGDEQLAVDMLANQLLFEALNYSHYCKYACSEEVPELQDMGGPAEGGFSVAFDPLDGSSIVDTNFSVGTIFGVWPGDKLTGVTGRDQVAAAMGVYGPRTTYVLALKDYPGTHEFLLLDEGKWQHVKETTEVGEGKLFSPGNLRATFDNPDYDKLINYYVREKYTLRYTGGMVPDVNQIIVKEKGIFTNVISPSSKAKLRLLFEVAPLGLLIEKAGGYSSDGFQSVLDKEIKGLDDRTQVAYGSKDEIIRFEETLYGKSRLKSGGVPVGATA
;
A
#
# COMPACT_ATOMS: atom_id res chain seq x y z
N MET A 1 -0.46 -54.55 -39.45
CA MET A 1 0.46 -55.65 -39.13
C MET A 1 1.28 -55.21 -37.94
N GLU A 2 1.23 -56.04 -36.91
CA GLU A 2 1.87 -55.88 -35.61
C GLU A 2 3.40 -55.83 -35.71
N THR A 3 4.04 -55.25 -34.71
CA THR A 3 4.97 -55.97 -33.82
C THR A 3 5.43 -55.04 -32.70
N GLY A 4 5.11 -55.42 -31.45
CA GLY A 4 5.77 -54.90 -30.26
C GLY A 4 6.97 -55.75 -29.87
N ILE A 5 7.70 -55.33 -28.83
CA ILE A 5 8.38 -56.17 -27.82
C ILE A 5 8.74 -55.29 -26.61
N ALA A 6 8.62 -55.91 -25.44
CA ALA A 6 8.64 -55.38 -24.08
C ALA A 6 10.04 -55.05 -23.51
N CYS A 7 10.06 -54.34 -22.38
CA CYS A 7 11.14 -54.45 -21.39
C CYS A 7 10.63 -54.36 -19.94
N CYS A 8 11.29 -55.13 -19.09
CA CYS A 8 10.85 -55.67 -17.80
C CYS A 8 10.99 -54.73 -16.59
N ALA A 9 10.15 -55.01 -15.59
CA ALA A 9 10.29 -54.57 -14.20
C ALA A 9 11.33 -55.41 -13.42
N ARG A 10 11.97 -54.79 -12.41
CA ARG A 10 12.67 -55.48 -11.31
C ARG A 10 12.20 -54.88 -9.98
N GLY A 11 11.72 -55.75 -9.09
CA GLY A 11 11.33 -55.43 -7.73
C GLY A 11 12.50 -55.42 -6.73
N ALA A 12 12.22 -54.88 -5.54
CA ALA A 12 13.06 -54.98 -4.36
C ALA A 12 12.29 -55.65 -3.21
N LEU A 13 13.01 -56.44 -2.42
CA LEU A 13 12.55 -57.34 -1.36
C LEU A 13 12.32 -56.63 0.00
N LEU A 14 11.26 -57.11 0.66
CA LEU A 14 10.86 -57.21 2.09
C LEU A 14 11.99 -57.15 3.17
N PRO A 15 11.70 -56.85 4.48
CA PRO A 15 10.73 -57.60 5.30
C PRO A 15 9.92 -56.83 6.37
N GLY A 16 8.82 -57.47 6.80
CA GLY A 16 7.98 -57.03 7.92
C GLY A 16 8.41 -57.59 9.27
N ILE A 17 7.73 -57.14 10.33
CA ILE A 17 7.29 -57.92 11.51
C ILE A 17 6.30 -57.06 12.34
N SER A 18 5.27 -57.76 12.80
CA SER A 18 4.18 -57.51 13.76
C SER A 18 4.56 -56.80 15.10
N SER A 19 3.66 -55.99 15.70
CA SER A 19 2.96 -56.37 16.96
C SER A 19 1.98 -55.31 17.54
N GLN A 20 0.80 -55.83 17.90
CA GLN A 20 -0.13 -55.63 19.02
C GLN A 20 -0.24 -54.33 19.86
N HIS A 21 -1.52 -54.02 20.14
CA HIS A 21 -2.15 -53.17 21.17
C HIS A 21 -1.42 -52.91 22.50
N SER A 22 -1.56 -51.68 23.03
CA SER A 22 -2.02 -51.45 24.43
C SER A 22 -2.59 -50.03 24.62
N LYS A 23 -3.69 -49.91 25.37
CA LYS A 23 -4.27 -48.66 25.91
C LYS A 23 -3.56 -48.28 27.22
N ALA A 24 -3.30 -47.00 27.45
CA ALA A 24 -3.25 -46.42 28.80
C ALA A 24 -3.45 -44.90 28.77
N LEU A 25 -4.40 -44.44 29.59
CA LEU A 25 -4.64 -43.05 29.98
C LEU A 25 -3.46 -42.49 30.77
N ALA A 26 -3.15 -41.20 30.59
CA ALA A 26 -2.48 -40.39 31.61
C ALA A 26 -3.03 -38.95 31.60
N SER A 27 -3.60 -38.56 32.73
CA SER A 27 -4.10 -37.23 33.07
C SER A 27 -2.98 -36.25 33.45
N PRO A 28 -3.17 -34.93 33.30
CA PRO A 28 -2.22 -33.93 33.78
C PRO A 28 -2.41 -33.65 35.29
N PRO A 29 -1.36 -33.25 36.03
CA PRO A 29 -1.48 -32.98 37.44
C PRO A 29 -2.03 -31.56 37.69
N SER A 30 -3.02 -31.49 38.58
CA SER A 30 -3.48 -30.28 39.26
C SER A 30 -2.48 -29.88 40.36
N PHE A 31 -2.13 -28.59 40.45
CA PHE A 31 -1.58 -28.00 41.67
C PHE A 31 -2.47 -26.84 42.12
N ASN A 32 -2.84 -26.91 43.40
CA ASN A 32 -3.78 -26.02 44.05
C ASN A 32 -3.07 -24.96 44.90
N SER A 33 -3.78 -23.85 45.09
CA SER A 33 -3.44 -22.56 45.69
C SER A 33 -2.59 -22.53 46.98
N LYS A 34 -1.75 -21.48 47.10
CA LYS A 34 -1.55 -20.74 48.36
C LYS A 34 -1.37 -19.24 48.13
N ASN A 35 -2.19 -18.49 48.88
CA ASN A 35 -2.21 -17.07 49.18
C ASN A 35 -0.84 -16.35 49.18
N LEU A 36 -0.80 -15.15 48.58
CA LEU A 36 -0.04 -14.02 49.11
C LEU A 36 -0.72 -12.69 48.77
N LYS A 37 -0.62 -11.78 49.74
CA LYS A 37 -1.41 -10.58 49.93
C LYS A 37 -0.85 -9.39 49.16
N SER A 38 -1.76 -8.51 48.73
CA SER A 38 -1.71 -7.04 48.82
C SER A 38 -0.34 -6.35 48.83
N SER A 39 -0.10 -5.50 47.82
CA SER A 39 0.32 -4.11 48.07
C SER A 39 0.01 -3.22 46.87
N SER A 40 -1.00 -2.37 47.05
CA SER A 40 -1.25 -1.16 46.29
C SER A 40 -0.08 -0.17 46.46
N LEU A 41 0.49 0.29 45.36
CA LEU A 41 1.38 1.46 45.33
C LEU A 41 0.77 2.50 44.39
N PHE A 42 -0.37 3.07 44.80
CA PHE A 42 -0.80 4.38 44.32
C PHE A 42 -0.10 5.43 45.19
N GLY A 43 0.92 6.07 44.62
CA GLY A 43 1.52 7.27 45.20
C GLY A 43 0.74 8.49 44.75
N GLU A 44 -0.09 9.03 45.64
CA GLU A 44 -0.58 10.41 45.55
C GLU A 44 0.61 11.39 45.57
N SER A 45 0.63 12.34 44.64
CA SER A 45 1.44 13.54 44.78
C SER A 45 0.55 14.76 44.56
N LEU A 46 0.23 15.40 45.69
CA LEU A 46 -0.39 16.71 45.80
C LEU A 46 0.50 17.76 45.12
N ARG A 47 0.00 18.43 44.08
CA ARG A 47 0.50 19.77 43.72
C ARG A 47 -0.64 20.75 43.52
N LEU A 48 -0.54 21.77 44.37
CA LEU A 48 -1.36 22.95 44.49
C LEU A 48 -1.37 23.77 43.19
N VAL A 49 -2.57 24.17 42.79
CA VAL A 49 -2.86 25.15 41.73
C VAL A 49 -2.61 26.56 42.27
N PRO A 50 -1.91 27.46 41.56
CA PRO A 50 -2.09 28.88 41.74
C PRO A 50 -3.15 29.39 40.74
N LYS A 51 -4.22 29.96 41.28
CA LYS A 51 -5.18 30.79 40.55
C LYS A 51 -4.43 31.96 39.90
N SER A 52 -4.54 32.10 38.58
CA SER A 52 -4.29 33.39 37.93
C SER A 52 -5.45 33.76 37.01
N SER A 53 -5.75 35.04 37.05
CA SER A 53 -6.95 35.73 36.63
C SER A 53 -7.20 35.76 35.13
N PHE A 54 -8.47 35.57 34.75
CA PHE A 54 -9.03 35.84 33.44
C PHE A 54 -8.68 37.26 32.95
N LYS A 55 -8.13 37.35 31.73
CA LYS A 55 -8.22 38.54 30.87
C LYS A 55 -8.91 38.15 29.57
N VAL A 56 -10.12 38.66 29.40
CA VAL A 56 -10.90 38.58 28.16
C VAL A 56 -10.28 39.54 27.15
N SER A 57 -9.75 39.02 26.05
CA SER A 57 -9.39 39.80 24.87
C SER A 57 -10.33 39.44 23.71
N LYS A 58 -10.97 40.48 23.16
CA LYS A 58 -11.97 40.43 22.09
C LYS A 58 -11.52 39.60 20.88
N ALA A 59 -12.44 38.76 20.42
CA ALA A 59 -12.34 37.94 19.22
C ALA A 59 -12.11 38.78 17.95
N LYS A 60 -11.16 38.32 17.13
CA LYS A 60 -11.20 38.48 15.68
C LYS A 60 -11.69 37.17 15.10
N ASN A 61 -12.75 37.21 14.30
CA ASN A 61 -13.23 36.07 13.51
C ASN A 61 -12.13 35.61 12.54
N SER A 62 -11.33 34.64 12.96
CA SER A 62 -10.74 33.65 12.05
C SER A 62 -11.63 32.42 12.13
N SER A 63 -12.14 31.94 11.00
CA SER A 63 -12.73 30.61 10.93
C SER A 63 -11.73 29.62 11.54
N LEU A 64 -12.07 29.06 12.71
CA LEU A 64 -11.31 28.00 13.36
C LEU A 64 -11.44 26.76 12.47
N VAL A 65 -10.54 26.62 11.49
CA VAL A 65 -10.38 25.36 10.76
C VAL A 65 -9.71 24.42 11.75
N THR A 66 -10.47 23.50 12.31
CA THR A 66 -9.95 22.45 13.17
C THR A 66 -8.98 21.61 12.34
N ARG A 67 -7.67 21.73 12.62
CA ARG A 67 -6.63 20.98 11.91
C ARG A 67 -6.71 19.50 12.31
N CYS A 68 -6.39 18.60 11.38
CA CYS A 68 -6.22 17.19 11.71
C CYS A 68 -5.01 17.03 12.65
N GLU A 69 -5.15 16.23 13.69
CA GLU A 69 -4.13 16.00 14.70
C GLU A 69 -3.67 14.54 14.66
N ILE A 70 -2.42 14.30 15.02
CA ILE A 70 -1.94 12.94 15.28
C ILE A 70 -2.69 12.40 16.49
N GLY A 71 -3.21 11.18 16.39
CA GLY A 71 -4.03 10.54 17.42
C GLY A 71 -5.53 10.50 17.09
N ASP A 72 -6.01 11.34 16.17
CA ASP A 72 -7.38 11.30 15.64
C ASP A 72 -7.70 9.91 15.06
N SER A 73 -8.96 9.48 15.18
CA SER A 73 -9.45 8.33 14.42
C SER A 73 -9.54 8.65 12.92
N LEU A 74 -9.66 7.63 12.07
CA LEU A 74 -9.91 7.82 10.63
C LEU A 74 -11.17 8.66 10.39
N GLU A 75 -12.23 8.44 11.15
CA GLU A 75 -13.49 9.18 11.03
C GLU A 75 -13.33 10.66 11.42
N GLU A 76 -12.63 10.93 12.52
CA GLU A 76 -12.33 12.29 12.99
C GLU A 76 -11.46 13.04 11.97
N PHE A 77 -10.44 12.37 11.43
CA PHE A 77 -9.61 12.91 10.36
C PHE A 77 -10.45 13.25 9.13
N LEU A 78 -11.24 12.31 8.60
CA LEU A 78 -12.00 12.51 7.37
C LEU A 78 -13.03 13.64 7.53
N ALA A 79 -13.67 13.75 8.69
CA ALA A 79 -14.60 14.84 8.99
C ALA A 79 -13.94 16.23 9.01
N LYS A 80 -12.66 16.31 9.37
CA LYS A 80 -11.86 17.56 9.34
C LYS A 80 -11.24 17.81 7.96
N ALA A 81 -10.89 16.76 7.22
CA ALA A 81 -10.09 16.83 6.01
C ALA A 81 -10.91 17.01 4.72
N THR A 82 -12.19 16.60 4.70
CA THR A 82 -13.08 16.80 3.55
C THR A 82 -14.52 17.12 3.97
N PRO A 83 -15.20 18.09 3.32
CA PRO A 83 -16.62 18.31 3.53
C PRO A 83 -17.50 17.24 2.84
N ASP A 84 -16.91 16.44 1.94
CA ASP A 84 -17.62 15.41 1.17
C ASP A 84 -17.85 14.16 2.03
N LYS A 85 -19.09 14.02 2.50
CA LYS A 85 -19.53 12.89 3.33
C LYS A 85 -19.55 11.57 2.55
N GLY A 86 -19.75 11.61 1.24
CA GLY A 86 -19.74 10.43 0.38
C GLY A 86 -18.33 9.87 0.27
N LEU A 87 -17.35 10.75 0.02
CA LEU A 87 -15.94 10.37 0.01
C LEU A 87 -15.50 9.84 1.38
N ALA A 88 -15.85 10.53 2.47
CA ALA A 88 -15.53 10.05 3.81
C ALA A 88 -16.13 8.66 4.07
N ARG A 89 -17.39 8.42 3.68
CA ARG A 89 -18.04 7.10 3.81
C ARG A 89 -17.33 6.02 3.01
N LEU A 90 -16.97 6.29 1.76
CA LEU A 90 -16.23 5.36 0.91
C LEU A 90 -14.88 5.00 1.54
N MET A 91 -14.10 6.00 1.97
CA MET A 91 -12.78 5.78 2.58
C MET A 91 -12.84 4.98 3.89
N MET A 92 -13.90 5.16 4.69
CA MET A 92 -14.16 4.34 5.88
C MET A 92 -14.50 2.89 5.53
N CYS A 93 -15.38 2.66 4.54
CA CYS A 93 -15.71 1.30 4.07
C CYS A 93 -14.46 0.56 3.56
N MET A 94 -13.62 1.24 2.78
CA MET A 94 -12.36 0.68 2.31
C MET A 94 -11.45 0.33 3.50
N GLY A 95 -11.36 1.17 4.52
CA GLY A 95 -10.62 0.88 5.75
C GLY A 95 -11.06 -0.42 6.45
N GLU A 96 -12.35 -0.74 6.46
CA GLU A 96 -12.86 -2.01 7.01
C GLU A 96 -12.48 -3.23 6.15
N ALA A 97 -12.49 -3.08 4.82
CA ALA A 97 -11.97 -4.12 3.92
C ALA A 97 -10.49 -4.38 4.19
N LEU A 98 -9.66 -3.33 4.25
CA LEU A 98 -8.23 -3.46 4.53
C LEU A 98 -7.95 -4.14 5.88
N ARG A 99 -8.72 -3.81 6.92
CA ARG A 99 -8.64 -4.46 8.23
C ARG A 99 -8.91 -5.96 8.11
N THR A 100 -9.94 -6.33 7.36
CA THR A 100 -10.34 -7.73 7.16
C THR A 100 -9.30 -8.49 6.33
N ILE A 101 -8.80 -7.89 5.24
CA ILE A 101 -7.73 -8.46 4.40
C ILE A 101 -6.49 -8.71 5.24
N ALA A 102 -6.08 -7.78 6.09
CA ALA A 102 -4.92 -7.94 6.95
C ALA A 102 -5.02 -9.18 7.87
N PHE A 103 -6.20 -9.44 8.42
CA PHE A 103 -6.44 -10.64 9.22
C PHE A 103 -6.40 -11.92 8.36
N LYS A 104 -6.98 -11.87 7.16
CA LYS A 104 -7.02 -13.01 6.22
C LYS A 104 -5.63 -13.37 5.70
N VAL A 105 -4.79 -12.38 5.39
CA VAL A 105 -3.38 -12.61 5.04
C VAL A 105 -2.61 -13.20 6.24
N ARG A 106 -2.76 -12.63 7.43
CA ARG A 106 -2.05 -13.07 8.66
C ARG A 106 -2.30 -14.54 9.03
N THR A 107 -3.49 -15.04 8.73
CA THR A 107 -3.96 -16.38 9.10
C THR A 107 -4.10 -17.33 7.91
N ALA A 108 -3.63 -16.93 6.72
CA ALA A 108 -3.72 -17.74 5.52
C ALA A 108 -2.94 -19.06 5.68
N SER A 109 -3.51 -20.14 5.16
CA SER A 109 -2.80 -21.40 5.00
C SER A 109 -2.00 -21.33 3.71
N CYS A 110 -0.67 -21.35 3.82
CA CYS A 110 0.21 -21.37 2.67
C CYS A 110 0.69 -22.80 2.42
N GLY A 111 0.26 -23.40 1.30
CA GLY A 111 0.64 -24.75 0.92
C GLY A 111 0.57 -24.94 -0.59
N GLY A 112 1.57 -25.61 -1.17
CA GLY A 112 1.61 -25.89 -2.61
C GLY A 112 1.75 -24.61 -3.45
N THR A 113 0.73 -24.30 -4.25
CA THR A 113 0.75 -23.25 -5.30
C THR A 113 0.06 -21.94 -4.92
N ALA A 114 -0.51 -21.82 -3.70
CA ALA A 114 -1.21 -20.61 -3.27
C ALA A 114 -1.26 -20.46 -1.74
N CYS A 115 -1.48 -19.23 -1.27
CA CYS A 115 -1.90 -18.95 0.10
C CYS A 115 -3.42 -18.71 0.11
N VAL A 116 -4.13 -19.42 0.97
CA VAL A 116 -5.60 -19.50 0.94
C VAL A 116 -6.21 -19.23 2.31
N ASN A 117 -7.38 -18.61 2.33
CA ASN A 117 -8.19 -18.41 3.55
C ASN A 117 -9.68 -18.55 3.19
N SER A 118 -10.56 -18.60 4.19
CA SER A 118 -11.99 -18.75 3.99
C SER A 118 -12.70 -17.43 3.74
N PHE A 119 -13.69 -17.43 2.86
CA PHE A 119 -14.66 -16.34 2.68
C PHE A 119 -16.06 -16.97 2.58
N GLY A 120 -16.95 -16.64 3.53
CA GLY A 120 -18.18 -17.41 3.71
C GLY A 120 -17.87 -18.90 3.93
N ASP A 121 -18.42 -19.76 3.07
CA ASP A 121 -18.23 -21.22 3.09
C ASP A 121 -17.13 -21.70 2.12
N GLU A 122 -16.49 -20.80 1.37
CA GLU A 122 -15.51 -21.12 0.33
C GLU A 122 -14.06 -20.87 0.80
N GLN A 123 -13.12 -21.64 0.25
CA GLN A 123 -11.68 -21.43 0.42
C GLN A 123 -11.11 -20.80 -0.85
N LEU A 124 -10.56 -19.59 -0.73
CA LEU A 124 -10.07 -18.79 -1.84
C LEU A 124 -8.60 -18.43 -1.66
N ALA A 125 -7.90 -18.21 -2.78
CA ALA A 125 -6.61 -17.55 -2.75
C ALA A 125 -6.77 -16.13 -2.18
N VAL A 126 -5.78 -15.67 -1.42
CA VAL A 126 -5.89 -14.42 -0.64
C VAL A 126 -6.06 -13.16 -1.50
N ASP A 127 -5.57 -13.18 -2.74
CA ASP A 127 -5.77 -12.16 -3.77
C ASP A 127 -7.24 -12.05 -4.20
N MET A 128 -7.85 -13.17 -4.59
CA MET A 128 -9.26 -13.25 -4.97
C MET A 128 -10.20 -12.95 -3.80
N LEU A 129 -9.80 -13.33 -2.58
CA LEU A 129 -10.52 -12.97 -1.36
C LEU A 129 -10.47 -11.46 -1.12
N ALA A 130 -9.30 -10.84 -1.23
CA ALA A 130 -9.15 -9.39 -1.10
C ALA A 130 -9.98 -8.65 -2.16
N ASN A 131 -9.98 -9.15 -3.40
CA ASN A 131 -10.79 -8.63 -4.48
C ASN A 131 -12.29 -8.59 -4.14
N GLN A 132 -12.85 -9.69 -3.61
CA GLN A 132 -14.25 -9.76 -3.19
C GLN A 132 -14.57 -8.77 -2.06
N LEU A 133 -13.72 -8.72 -1.01
CA LEU A 133 -13.91 -7.81 0.12
C LEU A 133 -13.94 -6.34 -0.30
N LEU A 134 -13.11 -5.95 -1.28
CA LEU A 134 -13.06 -4.58 -1.78
C LEU A 134 -14.32 -4.24 -2.59
N PHE A 135 -14.77 -5.13 -3.48
CA PHE A 135 -16.05 -4.93 -4.19
C PHE A 135 -17.23 -4.83 -3.22
N GLU A 136 -17.29 -5.68 -2.19
CA GLU A 136 -18.33 -5.60 -1.16
C GLU A 136 -18.29 -4.26 -0.42
N ALA A 137 -17.12 -3.82 0.03
CA ALA A 137 -16.97 -2.53 0.72
C ALA A 137 -17.40 -1.35 -0.17
N LEU A 138 -17.09 -1.38 -1.46
CA LEU A 138 -17.51 -0.36 -2.42
C LEU A 138 -19.04 -0.36 -2.61
N ASN A 139 -19.67 -1.52 -2.70
CA ASN A 139 -21.13 -1.65 -2.75
C ASN A 139 -21.78 -1.11 -1.45
N TYR A 140 -21.29 -1.53 -0.28
CA TYR A 140 -21.77 -1.07 1.04
C TYR A 140 -21.51 0.42 1.32
N SER A 141 -20.65 1.07 0.55
CA SER A 141 -20.48 2.52 0.63
C SER A 141 -21.72 3.27 0.11
N HIS A 142 -22.43 2.70 -0.88
CA HIS A 142 -23.49 3.34 -1.67
C HIS A 142 -23.06 4.59 -2.46
N TYR A 143 -21.77 4.93 -2.48
CA TYR A 143 -21.22 6.09 -3.19
C TYR A 143 -20.35 5.71 -4.40
N CYS A 144 -20.08 4.42 -4.61
CA CYS A 144 -19.33 3.94 -5.75
C CYS A 144 -20.27 3.59 -6.92
N LYS A 145 -20.11 4.24 -8.08
CA LYS A 145 -20.80 3.90 -9.32
C LYS A 145 -20.13 2.71 -10.02
N TYR A 146 -18.86 2.84 -10.38
CA TYR A 146 -18.09 1.76 -11.01
C TYR A 146 -16.87 1.39 -10.21
N ALA A 147 -16.60 0.09 -10.10
CA ALA A 147 -15.39 -0.44 -9.53
C ALA A 147 -14.63 -1.27 -10.59
N CYS A 148 -13.31 -1.24 -10.58
CA CYS A 148 -12.47 -2.01 -11.48
C CYS A 148 -11.26 -2.58 -10.73
N SER A 149 -11.03 -3.88 -10.89
CA SER A 149 -9.93 -4.59 -10.25
C SER A 149 -8.84 -4.94 -11.26
N GLU A 150 -7.59 -4.95 -10.83
CA GLU A 150 -6.48 -5.47 -11.64
C GLU A 150 -6.65 -6.95 -12.01
N GLU A 151 -7.29 -7.75 -11.15
CA GLU A 151 -7.52 -9.19 -11.35
C GLU A 151 -8.54 -9.47 -12.48
N VAL A 152 -9.55 -8.60 -12.57
CA VAL A 152 -10.61 -8.66 -13.59
C VAL A 152 -10.83 -7.25 -14.11
N PRO A 153 -10.06 -6.80 -15.13
CA PRO A 153 -10.01 -5.41 -15.59
C PRO A 153 -11.24 -5.05 -16.45
N GLU A 154 -12.42 -5.17 -15.85
CA GLU A 154 -13.72 -4.82 -16.38
C GLU A 154 -14.43 -3.89 -15.39
N LEU A 155 -15.25 -2.97 -15.90
CA LEU A 155 -16.05 -2.08 -15.05
C LEU A 155 -17.23 -2.85 -14.47
N GLN A 156 -17.33 -2.90 -13.15
CA GLN A 156 -18.46 -3.48 -12.43
C GLN A 156 -19.29 -2.37 -11.79
N ASP A 157 -20.60 -2.40 -12.01
CA ASP A 157 -21.53 -1.43 -11.41
C ASP A 157 -21.78 -1.77 -9.94
N MET A 158 -21.42 -0.84 -9.04
CA MET A 158 -21.59 -0.98 -7.60
C MET A 158 -22.91 -0.35 -7.10
N GLY A 159 -23.72 0.22 -8.00
CA GLY A 159 -25.06 0.74 -7.70
C GLY A 159 -25.11 2.15 -7.09
N GLY A 160 -23.96 2.81 -6.86
CA GLY A 160 -23.90 4.20 -6.42
C GLY A 160 -24.23 5.21 -7.52
N PRO A 161 -24.37 6.51 -7.18
CA PRO A 161 -24.74 7.55 -8.12
C PRO A 161 -23.57 7.95 -9.02
N ALA A 162 -23.87 8.35 -10.27
CA ALA A 162 -22.86 8.95 -11.15
C ALA A 162 -22.56 10.40 -10.72
N GLU A 163 -23.60 11.24 -10.54
CA GLU A 163 -23.43 12.60 -10.03
C GLU A 163 -23.24 12.58 -8.51
N GLY A 164 -22.15 13.19 -8.03
CA GLY A 164 -21.82 13.19 -6.59
C GLY A 164 -21.35 11.85 -6.02
N GLY A 165 -21.20 10.82 -6.86
CA GLY A 165 -20.52 9.57 -6.50
C GLY A 165 -19.15 9.43 -7.15
N PHE A 166 -18.60 8.22 -7.06
CA PHE A 166 -17.21 7.94 -7.40
C PHE A 166 -17.07 6.67 -8.22
N SER A 167 -15.98 6.56 -8.97
CA SER A 167 -15.51 5.31 -9.53
C SER A 167 -14.14 4.95 -8.94
N VAL A 168 -13.92 3.67 -8.65
CA VAL A 168 -12.74 3.21 -7.91
C VAL A 168 -12.00 2.15 -8.73
N ALA A 169 -10.69 2.32 -8.86
CA ALA A 169 -9.82 1.28 -9.39
C ALA A 169 -8.87 0.80 -8.31
N PHE A 170 -8.61 -0.51 -8.25
CA PHE A 170 -7.76 -1.09 -7.23
C PHE A 170 -6.94 -2.30 -7.69
N ASP A 171 -5.75 -2.44 -7.12
CA ASP A 171 -5.01 -3.70 -7.03
C ASP A 171 -5.32 -4.31 -5.65
N PRO A 172 -6.00 -5.47 -5.60
CA PRO A 172 -6.48 -6.04 -4.36
C PRO A 172 -5.35 -6.53 -3.44
N LEU A 173 -4.25 -7.07 -4.00
CA LEU A 173 -3.16 -7.63 -3.21
C LEU A 173 -1.83 -7.64 -3.97
N ASP A 174 -1.21 -6.47 -4.09
CA ASP A 174 0.18 -6.30 -4.53
C ASP A 174 1.13 -7.17 -3.68
N GLY A 175 1.90 -8.01 -4.38
CA GLY A 175 2.79 -8.98 -3.75
C GLY A 175 2.12 -10.28 -3.28
N SER A 176 0.90 -10.60 -3.70
CA SER A 176 0.20 -11.85 -3.38
C SER A 176 1.07 -13.11 -3.56
N SER A 177 1.88 -13.14 -4.62
CA SER A 177 2.79 -14.25 -4.95
C SER A 177 3.91 -14.52 -3.93
N ILE A 178 4.18 -13.59 -3.01
CA ILE A 178 5.25 -13.70 -2.00
C ILE A 178 4.71 -13.71 -0.56
N VAL A 179 3.40 -13.88 -0.37
CA VAL A 179 2.78 -14.00 0.96
C VAL A 179 3.38 -15.15 1.76
N ASP A 180 3.72 -16.26 1.10
CA ASP A 180 4.35 -17.44 1.70
C ASP A 180 5.73 -17.16 2.31
N THR A 181 6.46 -16.18 1.76
CA THR A 181 7.76 -15.71 2.30
C THR A 181 7.63 -14.77 3.50
N ASN A 182 6.39 -14.39 3.86
CA ASN A 182 6.08 -13.47 4.96
C ASN A 182 6.71 -12.07 4.78
N PHE A 183 6.95 -11.65 3.54
CA PHE A 183 7.29 -10.28 3.20
C PHE A 183 6.03 -9.40 3.29
N SER A 184 6.23 -8.09 3.45
CA SER A 184 5.09 -7.16 3.45
C SER A 184 4.47 -7.10 2.05
N VAL A 185 3.14 -7.12 2.03
CA VAL A 185 2.29 -7.02 0.83
C VAL A 185 1.26 -5.90 1.05
N GLY A 186 0.41 -5.60 0.07
CA GLY A 186 -0.56 -4.52 0.27
C GLY A 186 -1.67 -4.43 -0.76
N THR A 187 -2.59 -3.50 -0.55
CA THR A 187 -3.67 -3.15 -1.49
C THR A 187 -3.43 -1.71 -1.94
N ILE A 188 -3.73 -1.40 -3.20
CA ILE A 188 -3.66 -0.03 -3.75
C ILE A 188 -5.03 0.32 -4.31
N PHE A 189 -5.50 1.55 -4.11
CA PHE A 189 -6.67 2.04 -4.83
C PHE A 189 -6.65 3.54 -5.06
N GLY A 190 -7.26 3.96 -6.18
CA GLY A 190 -7.54 5.35 -6.52
C GLY A 190 -9.05 5.59 -6.63
N VAL A 191 -9.48 6.80 -6.28
CA VAL A 191 -10.89 7.21 -6.28
C VAL A 191 -11.04 8.40 -7.22
N TRP A 192 -11.85 8.26 -8.27
CA TRP A 192 -12.21 9.31 -9.22
C TRP A 192 -13.65 9.75 -9.01
N PRO A 193 -13.99 11.03 -9.19
CA PRO A 193 -15.38 11.47 -9.20
C PRO A 193 -16.09 10.95 -10.45
N GLY A 194 -17.39 10.67 -10.32
CA GLY A 194 -18.22 10.29 -11.47
C GLY A 194 -18.17 8.81 -11.83
N ASP A 195 -18.37 8.55 -13.11
CA ASP A 195 -18.70 7.23 -13.67
C ASP A 195 -17.66 6.74 -14.71
N LYS A 196 -16.41 7.23 -14.63
CA LYS A 196 -15.36 6.90 -15.59
C LYS A 196 -14.05 6.54 -14.92
N LEU A 197 -13.37 5.55 -15.50
CA LEU A 197 -11.98 5.16 -15.19
C LEU A 197 -11.08 5.16 -16.44
N THR A 198 -11.59 5.66 -17.57
CA THR A 198 -10.84 5.91 -18.81
C THR A 198 -11.16 7.30 -19.34
N GLY A 199 -10.23 7.87 -20.12
CA GLY A 199 -10.27 9.29 -20.50
C GLY A 199 -10.07 10.25 -19.32
N VAL A 200 -9.62 9.72 -18.18
CA VAL A 200 -9.27 10.46 -16.97
C VAL A 200 -7.76 10.38 -16.76
N THR A 201 -7.23 11.24 -15.89
CA THR A 201 -5.83 11.24 -15.49
C THR A 201 -5.69 10.91 -14.00
N GLY A 202 -4.48 10.62 -13.54
CA GLY A 202 -4.21 10.48 -12.11
C GLY A 202 -4.48 11.77 -11.32
N ARG A 203 -4.39 12.95 -11.95
CA ARG A 203 -4.66 14.25 -11.32
C ARG A 203 -6.16 14.47 -11.04
N ASP A 204 -7.03 13.70 -11.67
CA ASP A 204 -8.47 13.77 -11.47
C ASP A 204 -8.95 13.00 -10.22
N GLN A 205 -8.10 12.17 -9.62
CA GLN A 205 -8.40 11.46 -8.39
C GLN A 205 -8.77 12.43 -7.26
N VAL A 206 -9.85 12.16 -6.53
CA VAL A 206 -10.25 12.89 -5.32
C VAL A 206 -9.55 12.34 -4.06
N ALA A 207 -9.16 11.06 -4.10
CA ALA A 207 -8.37 10.39 -3.09
C ALA A 207 -7.60 9.21 -3.69
N ALA A 208 -6.53 8.81 -3.03
CA ALA A 208 -5.85 7.54 -3.28
C ALA A 208 -5.33 7.00 -1.96
N ALA A 209 -5.17 5.69 -1.86
CA ALA A 209 -4.63 5.07 -0.67
C ALA A 209 -4.03 3.69 -0.92
N MET A 210 -3.30 3.23 0.08
CA MET A 210 -2.80 1.87 0.14
C MET A 210 -2.96 1.27 1.54
N GLY A 211 -3.33 0.00 1.60
CA GLY A 211 -3.22 -0.81 2.81
C GLY A 211 -1.89 -1.56 2.81
N VAL A 212 -1.14 -1.49 3.90
CA VAL A 212 0.14 -2.19 4.05
C VAL A 212 -0.03 -3.31 5.06
N TYR A 213 0.19 -4.54 4.63
CA TYR A 213 0.11 -5.76 5.43
C TYR A 213 1.51 -6.25 5.77
N GLY A 214 2.13 -5.60 6.75
CA GLY A 214 3.44 -5.97 7.26
C GLY A 214 3.40 -6.47 8.70
N PRO A 215 4.49 -6.33 9.48
CA PRO A 215 4.44 -6.58 10.92
C PRO A 215 3.45 -5.64 11.64
N ARG A 216 3.20 -4.47 11.04
CA ARG A 216 2.10 -3.55 11.38
C ARG A 216 1.13 -3.52 10.21
N THR A 217 -0.14 -3.32 10.51
CA THR A 217 -1.15 -3.04 9.49
C THR A 217 -1.40 -1.54 9.47
N THR A 218 -1.13 -0.90 8.34
CA THR A 218 -1.30 0.55 8.19
C THR A 218 -2.15 0.88 6.97
N TYR A 219 -2.90 1.96 7.06
CA TYR A 219 -3.69 2.52 5.97
C TYR A 219 -3.14 3.91 5.66
N VAL A 220 -2.53 4.06 4.48
CA VAL A 220 -1.87 5.31 4.06
C VAL A 220 -2.70 5.95 2.96
N LEU A 221 -3.20 7.17 3.18
CA LEU A 221 -4.11 7.85 2.26
C LEU A 221 -3.69 9.29 1.97
N ALA A 222 -4.12 9.79 0.82
CA ALA A 222 -4.04 11.20 0.46
C ALA A 222 -5.38 11.66 -0.14
N LEU A 223 -5.80 12.87 0.23
CA LEU A 223 -6.96 13.54 -0.37
C LEU A 223 -6.47 14.67 -1.27
N LYS A 224 -7.09 14.84 -2.44
CA LYS A 224 -6.66 15.85 -3.44
C LYS A 224 -6.58 17.25 -2.84
N ASP A 225 -7.64 17.66 -2.15
CA ASP A 225 -7.83 19.02 -1.64
C ASP A 225 -7.36 19.21 -0.19
N TYR A 226 -6.70 18.21 0.41
CA TYR A 226 -6.12 18.29 1.76
C TYR A 226 -4.59 18.12 1.70
N PRO A 227 -3.77 18.93 2.39
CA PRO A 227 -2.32 18.82 2.33
C PRO A 227 -1.82 17.52 2.96
N GLY A 228 -0.76 16.95 2.39
CA GLY A 228 -0.05 15.81 2.97
C GLY A 228 -0.59 14.44 2.60
N THR A 229 0.20 13.44 2.98
CA THR A 229 -0.14 12.01 2.96
C THR A 229 -0.12 11.49 4.39
N HIS A 230 -1.17 10.76 4.77
CA HIS A 230 -1.49 10.43 6.16
C HIS A 230 -1.44 8.92 6.39
N GLU A 231 -0.71 8.49 7.41
CA GLU A 231 -0.62 7.09 7.85
C GLU A 231 -1.52 6.85 9.06
N PHE A 232 -2.35 5.83 8.97
CA PHE A 232 -3.17 5.31 10.06
C PHE A 232 -2.68 3.93 10.47
N LEU A 233 -2.52 3.71 11.77
CA LEU A 233 -2.21 2.40 12.34
C LEU A 233 -3.49 1.69 12.75
N LEU A 234 -3.63 0.41 12.40
CA LEU A 234 -4.65 -0.46 12.96
C LEU A 234 -4.27 -0.81 14.40
N LEU A 235 -5.09 -0.40 15.37
CA LEU A 235 -4.96 -0.75 16.78
C LEU A 235 -5.60 -2.11 17.09
N ASP A 236 -5.26 -2.68 18.23
CA ASP A 236 -5.73 -4.00 18.67
C ASP A 236 -7.27 -4.05 18.83
N GLU A 237 -7.90 -2.92 19.17
CA GLU A 237 -9.35 -2.77 19.26
C GLU A 237 -10.03 -2.66 17.89
N GLY A 238 -9.26 -2.71 16.80
CA GLY A 238 -9.76 -2.66 15.42
C GLY A 238 -10.01 -1.26 14.87
N LYS A 239 -9.50 -0.21 15.54
CA LYS A 239 -9.63 1.19 15.08
C LYS A 239 -8.40 1.66 14.33
N TRP A 240 -8.60 2.54 13.35
CA TRP A 240 -7.54 3.24 12.64
C TRP A 240 -7.19 4.55 13.35
N GLN A 241 -5.94 4.68 13.81
CA GLN A 241 -5.44 5.89 14.47
C GLN A 241 -4.41 6.61 13.60
N HIS A 242 -4.56 7.91 13.40
CA HIS A 242 -3.62 8.75 12.67
C HIS A 242 -2.27 8.82 13.41
N VAL A 243 -1.18 8.37 12.79
CA VAL A 243 0.14 8.27 13.43
C VAL A 243 1.25 9.05 12.73
N LYS A 244 1.07 9.42 11.46
CA LYS A 244 2.03 10.22 10.70
C LYS A 244 1.36 11.06 9.63
N GLU A 245 1.82 12.28 9.46
CA GLU A 245 1.59 13.12 8.29
C GLU A 245 2.93 13.31 7.57
N THR A 246 2.93 13.25 6.25
CA THR A 246 4.11 13.48 5.40
C THR A 246 3.81 14.59 4.42
N THR A 247 4.65 15.62 4.37
CA THR A 247 4.49 16.79 3.48
C THR A 247 5.76 17.16 2.71
N GLU A 248 6.89 16.49 2.99
CA GLU A 248 8.15 16.67 2.29
C GLU A 248 8.83 15.31 2.07
N VAL A 249 9.39 15.10 0.87
CA VAL A 249 10.32 13.99 0.58
C VAL A 249 11.66 14.61 0.19
N GLY A 250 12.57 14.66 1.16
CA GLY A 250 13.91 15.20 1.00
C GLY A 250 14.87 14.24 0.30
N GLU A 251 16.08 14.73 0.03
CA GLU A 251 17.12 13.93 -0.60
C GLU A 251 17.69 12.85 0.32
N GLY A 252 18.12 11.73 -0.26
CA GLY A 252 18.72 10.66 0.53
C GLY A 252 19.25 9.47 -0.25
N LYS A 253 20.15 8.73 0.40
CA LYS A 253 20.87 7.58 -0.18
C LYS A 253 20.11 6.25 -0.05
N LEU A 254 18.95 6.16 -0.69
CA LEU A 254 18.10 4.96 -0.76
C LEU A 254 17.62 4.75 -2.20
N PHE A 255 17.75 3.53 -2.73
CA PHE A 255 17.15 3.18 -4.01
C PHE A 255 16.44 1.82 -3.96
N SER A 256 15.34 1.72 -4.71
CA SER A 256 14.50 0.54 -4.85
C SER A 256 14.29 0.24 -6.35
N PRO A 257 15.19 -0.56 -6.97
CA PRO A 257 15.22 -0.76 -8.41
C PRO A 257 14.35 -1.93 -8.88
N GLY A 258 13.12 -1.62 -9.27
CA GLY A 258 12.24 -2.47 -10.05
C GLY A 258 12.81 -2.83 -11.42
N ASN A 259 12.45 -4.03 -11.87
CA ASN A 259 12.86 -4.59 -13.15
C ASN A 259 14.38 -4.55 -13.43
N LEU A 260 15.22 -4.76 -12.40
CA LEU A 260 16.68 -4.64 -12.51
C LEU A 260 17.32 -5.41 -13.68
N ARG A 261 16.70 -6.52 -14.13
CA ARG A 261 17.11 -7.27 -15.34
C ARG A 261 17.21 -6.39 -16.60
N ALA A 262 16.44 -5.31 -16.68
CA ALA A 262 16.43 -4.37 -17.80
C ALA A 262 17.77 -3.66 -17.99
N THR A 263 18.61 -3.57 -16.95
CA THR A 263 19.97 -3.02 -17.05
C THR A 263 20.86 -3.79 -18.02
N PHE A 264 20.55 -5.07 -18.29
CA PHE A 264 21.33 -5.90 -19.21
C PHE A 264 21.32 -5.37 -20.65
N ASP A 265 20.20 -4.83 -21.11
CA ASP A 265 20.00 -4.33 -22.47
C ASP A 265 19.41 -2.91 -22.54
N ASN A 266 19.41 -2.18 -21.40
CA ASN A 266 19.16 -0.74 -21.32
C ASN A 266 20.38 -0.06 -20.64
N PRO A 267 21.34 0.48 -21.43
CA PRO A 267 22.57 1.04 -20.88
C PRO A 267 22.35 2.31 -20.05
N ASP A 268 21.27 3.06 -20.31
CA ASP A 268 20.95 4.26 -19.54
C ASP A 268 20.41 3.88 -18.15
N TYR A 269 19.61 2.82 -18.05
CA TYR A 269 19.19 2.31 -16.75
C TYR A 269 20.36 1.71 -15.97
N ASP A 270 21.25 0.96 -16.64
CA ASP A 270 22.50 0.46 -16.03
C ASP A 270 23.36 1.61 -15.48
N LYS A 271 23.51 2.70 -16.24
CA LYS A 271 24.22 3.90 -15.81
C LYS A 271 23.60 4.54 -14.56
N LEU A 272 22.27 4.57 -14.46
CA LEU A 272 21.56 5.08 -13.29
C LEU A 272 21.81 4.21 -12.05
N ILE A 273 21.69 2.88 -12.19
CA ILE A 273 21.97 1.95 -11.09
C ILE A 273 23.43 2.03 -10.64
N ASN A 274 24.38 2.10 -11.59
CA ASN A 274 25.80 2.27 -11.29
C ASN A 274 26.09 3.57 -10.54
N TYR A 275 25.34 4.64 -10.77
CA TYR A 275 25.43 5.85 -9.95
C TYR A 275 25.08 5.57 -8.49
N TYR A 276 23.95 4.93 -8.21
CA TYR A 276 23.54 4.61 -6.84
C TYR A 276 24.54 3.69 -6.12
N VAL A 277 25.08 2.69 -6.83
CA VAL A 277 26.10 1.78 -6.30
C VAL A 277 27.38 2.54 -5.95
N ARG A 278 27.91 3.39 -6.85
CA ARG A 278 29.11 4.20 -6.60
C ARG A 278 28.93 5.15 -5.41
N GLU A 279 27.76 5.76 -5.31
CA GLU A 279 27.41 6.67 -4.22
C GLU A 279 27.05 5.95 -2.90
N LYS A 280 27.13 4.62 -2.87
CA LYS A 280 26.87 3.76 -1.71
C LYS A 280 25.45 3.93 -1.16
N TYR A 281 24.46 4.00 -2.05
CA TYR A 281 23.06 4.04 -1.65
C TYR A 281 22.64 2.72 -1.01
N THR A 282 21.72 2.80 -0.05
CA THR A 282 21.11 1.60 0.54
C THR A 282 20.12 1.00 -0.45
N LEU A 283 20.28 -0.28 -0.77
CA LEU A 283 19.32 -1.04 -1.58
C LEU A 283 18.20 -1.60 -0.69
N ARG A 284 16.94 -1.34 -1.04
CA ARG A 284 15.76 -2.02 -0.47
C ARG A 284 14.67 -2.20 -1.52
N TYR A 285 14.48 -3.44 -1.96
CA TYR A 285 13.48 -3.79 -2.97
C TYR A 285 12.95 -5.20 -2.68
N THR A 286 11.63 -5.35 -2.61
CA THR A 286 10.94 -6.63 -2.39
C THR A 286 10.25 -7.13 -3.65
N GLY A 287 9.95 -6.23 -4.59
CA GLY A 287 9.15 -6.53 -5.77
C GLY A 287 7.65 -6.31 -5.59
N GLY A 288 7.20 -5.92 -4.39
CA GLY A 288 5.86 -5.39 -4.16
C GLY A 288 5.90 -3.85 -4.19
N MET A 289 5.08 -3.25 -5.03
CA MET A 289 4.98 -1.80 -5.17
C MET A 289 4.64 -1.09 -3.85
N VAL A 290 3.73 -1.65 -3.05
CA VAL A 290 3.27 -1.07 -1.80
C VAL A 290 4.41 -0.85 -0.82
N PRO A 291 5.15 -1.88 -0.34
CA PRO A 291 6.24 -1.66 0.60
C PRO A 291 7.40 -0.85 0.01
N ASP A 292 7.70 -1.03 -1.28
CA ASP A 292 8.84 -0.41 -1.94
C ASP A 292 8.65 1.10 -2.18
N VAL A 293 7.40 1.55 -2.36
CA VAL A 293 7.05 2.98 -2.44
C VAL A 293 6.72 3.56 -1.06
N ASN A 294 6.03 2.82 -0.18
CA ASN A 294 5.70 3.29 1.17
C ASN A 294 6.93 3.69 1.99
N GLN A 295 8.05 2.98 1.82
CA GLN A 295 9.29 3.36 2.51
C GLN A 295 9.79 4.78 2.16
N ILE A 296 9.46 5.31 0.97
CA ILE A 296 9.82 6.68 0.57
C ILE A 296 9.02 7.69 1.39
N ILE A 297 7.72 7.44 1.56
CA ILE A 297 6.81 8.28 2.36
C ILE A 297 7.20 8.22 3.85
N VAL A 298 7.46 7.01 4.37
CA VAL A 298 7.82 6.82 5.79
C VAL A 298 9.20 7.39 6.11
N LYS A 299 10.18 7.23 5.22
CA LYS A 299 11.55 7.72 5.42
C LYS A 299 11.78 9.13 4.92
N GLU A 300 10.81 9.70 4.23
CA GLU A 300 10.86 11.04 3.62
C GLU A 300 12.07 11.21 2.70
N LYS A 301 12.48 10.13 2.02
CA LYS A 301 13.62 10.11 1.09
C LYS A 301 13.70 8.87 0.23
N GLY A 302 14.50 8.97 -0.83
CA GLY A 302 14.89 7.87 -1.70
C GLY A 302 14.15 7.85 -3.02
N ILE A 303 14.43 6.82 -3.81
CA ILE A 303 13.93 6.68 -5.18
C ILE A 303 13.53 5.24 -5.47
N PHE A 304 12.31 5.06 -5.98
CA PHE A 304 11.85 3.84 -6.62
C PHE A 304 11.92 4.03 -8.13
N THR A 305 12.39 3.03 -8.87
CA THR A 305 12.39 3.04 -10.34
C THR A 305 11.94 1.69 -10.89
N ASN A 306 11.10 1.68 -11.93
CA ASN A 306 10.80 0.48 -12.71
C ASN A 306 10.84 0.85 -14.19
N VAL A 307 11.93 0.43 -14.86
CA VAL A 307 12.27 0.85 -16.23
C VAL A 307 12.22 -0.34 -17.18
N ILE A 308 11.80 -0.09 -18.41
CA ILE A 308 11.71 -1.11 -19.47
C ILE A 308 13.03 -1.26 -20.24
N SER A 309 13.13 -2.35 -20.99
CA SER A 309 14.19 -2.56 -21.99
C SER A 309 13.60 -3.26 -23.23
N PRO A 310 14.36 -3.41 -24.33
CA PRO A 310 13.88 -4.14 -25.50
C PRO A 310 13.37 -5.56 -25.17
N SER A 311 14.02 -6.25 -24.23
CA SER A 311 13.64 -7.60 -23.79
C SER A 311 12.69 -7.62 -22.58
N SER A 312 12.45 -6.49 -21.91
CA SER A 312 11.65 -6.42 -20.69
C SER A 312 10.57 -5.35 -20.75
N LYS A 313 9.31 -5.78 -20.86
CA LYS A 313 8.12 -4.91 -20.99
C LYS A 313 7.71 -4.27 -19.66
N ALA A 314 6.97 -3.16 -19.74
CA ALA A 314 6.33 -2.54 -18.58
C ALA A 314 5.35 -3.54 -17.94
N LYS A 315 5.40 -3.67 -16.61
CA LYS A 315 4.51 -4.55 -15.85
C LYS A 315 3.41 -3.80 -15.12
N LEU A 316 3.74 -2.60 -14.63
CA LEU A 316 2.90 -1.83 -13.73
C LEU A 316 1.78 -1.13 -14.50
N ARG A 317 0.54 -1.25 -13.99
CA ARG A 317 -0.65 -0.66 -14.59
C ARG A 317 -0.84 0.78 -14.13
N LEU A 318 -1.16 1.64 -15.08
CA LEU A 318 -1.37 3.06 -14.85
C LEU A 318 -2.53 3.30 -13.88
N LEU A 319 -3.67 2.66 -14.14
CA LEU A 319 -4.92 2.87 -13.42
C LEU A 319 -4.89 2.30 -11.99
N PHE A 320 -4.43 1.07 -11.81
CA PHE A 320 -4.55 0.33 -10.54
C PHE A 320 -3.40 0.61 -9.56
N GLU A 321 -2.19 0.89 -10.07
CA GLU A 321 -0.99 0.98 -9.24
C GLU A 321 -0.36 2.37 -9.34
N VAL A 322 -0.07 2.83 -10.57
CA VAL A 322 0.86 3.94 -10.77
C VAL A 322 0.22 5.30 -10.47
N ALA A 323 -0.97 5.58 -10.99
CA ALA A 323 -1.66 6.85 -10.70
C ALA A 323 -2.03 7.00 -9.21
N PRO A 324 -2.55 5.97 -8.51
CA PRO A 324 -2.80 6.06 -7.07
C PRO A 324 -1.54 6.31 -6.24
N LEU A 325 -0.46 5.57 -6.48
CA LEU A 325 0.82 5.79 -5.79
C LEU A 325 1.45 7.14 -6.14
N GLY A 326 1.28 7.60 -7.38
CA GLY A 326 1.68 8.95 -7.79
C GLY A 326 1.02 10.05 -6.95
N LEU A 327 -0.28 9.90 -6.64
CA LEU A 327 -0.98 10.88 -5.81
C LEU A 327 -0.44 10.85 -4.39
N LEU A 328 -0.27 9.66 -3.81
CA LEU A 328 0.32 9.50 -2.47
C LEU A 328 1.72 10.12 -2.36
N ILE A 329 2.56 9.97 -3.39
CA ILE A 329 3.92 10.52 -3.40
C ILE A 329 3.92 12.04 -3.59
N GLU A 330 3.15 12.57 -4.55
CA GLU A 330 3.13 14.02 -4.78
C GLU A 330 2.47 14.78 -3.63
N LYS A 331 1.45 14.20 -2.99
CA LYS A 331 0.83 14.76 -1.78
C LYS A 331 1.77 14.70 -0.57
N ALA A 332 2.69 13.75 -0.54
CA ALA A 332 3.76 13.67 0.45
C ALA A 332 4.92 14.65 0.18
N GLY A 333 4.87 15.46 -0.88
CA GLY A 333 5.94 16.39 -1.26
C GLY A 333 7.07 15.76 -2.09
N GLY A 334 6.88 14.54 -2.58
CA GLY A 334 7.76 13.90 -3.55
C GLY A 334 7.33 14.19 -5.00
N TYR A 335 7.99 13.50 -5.93
CA TYR A 335 7.75 13.65 -7.37
C TYR A 335 7.59 12.28 -8.02
N SER A 336 6.74 12.23 -9.05
CA SER A 336 6.55 11.06 -9.91
C SER A 336 6.99 11.36 -11.35
N SER A 337 7.46 10.36 -12.10
CA SER A 337 7.77 10.52 -13.52
C SER A 337 7.65 9.22 -14.32
N ASP A 338 7.09 9.30 -15.53
CA ASP A 338 7.22 8.25 -16.55
C ASP A 338 8.49 8.40 -17.40
N GLY A 339 9.34 9.39 -17.08
CA GLY A 339 10.50 9.80 -17.85
C GLY A 339 10.33 11.15 -18.55
N PHE A 340 9.08 11.55 -18.82
CA PHE A 340 8.76 12.75 -19.58
C PHE A 340 7.76 13.68 -18.88
N GLN A 341 6.84 13.13 -18.08
CA GLN A 341 5.79 13.86 -17.38
C GLN A 341 5.46 13.21 -16.02
N SER A 342 4.70 13.90 -15.17
CA SER A 342 4.18 13.28 -13.94
C SER A 342 3.25 12.16 -14.33
N VAL A 343 3.26 11.05 -13.59
CA VAL A 343 2.34 9.96 -13.89
C VAL A 343 0.88 10.37 -13.66
N LEU A 344 0.64 11.44 -12.90
CA LEU A 344 -0.69 12.02 -12.69
C LEU A 344 -1.22 12.75 -13.92
N ASP A 345 -0.36 13.20 -14.84
CA ASP A 345 -0.77 13.90 -16.07
C ASP A 345 -1.03 12.94 -17.24
N LYS A 346 -0.73 11.65 -17.04
CA LYS A 346 -0.91 10.63 -18.07
C LYS A 346 -2.38 10.22 -18.16
N GLU A 347 -2.97 10.39 -19.34
CA GLU A 347 -4.33 9.92 -19.63
C GLU A 347 -4.38 8.39 -19.62
N ILE A 348 -5.37 7.84 -18.92
CA ILE A 348 -5.70 6.42 -18.90
C ILE A 348 -6.63 6.14 -20.09
N LYS A 349 -6.10 5.54 -21.15
CA LYS A 349 -6.85 5.26 -22.39
C LYS A 349 -7.52 3.89 -22.32
N GLY A 350 -6.83 2.92 -21.73
CA GLY A 350 -7.32 1.58 -21.45
C GLY A 350 -7.13 1.22 -19.98
N LEU A 351 -7.97 0.31 -19.48
CA LEU A 351 -7.93 -0.14 -18.09
C LEU A 351 -6.60 -0.86 -17.75
N ASP A 352 -6.01 -1.57 -18.73
CA ASP A 352 -4.74 -2.30 -18.58
C ASP A 352 -3.53 -1.55 -19.19
N ASP A 353 -3.63 -0.22 -19.35
CA ASP A 353 -2.50 0.60 -19.79
C ASP A 353 -1.33 0.46 -18.83
N ARG A 354 -0.13 0.21 -19.36
CA ARG A 354 1.10 0.04 -18.55
C ARG A 354 2.08 1.16 -18.77
N THR A 355 2.89 1.44 -17.75
CA THR A 355 3.92 2.47 -17.85
C THR A 355 5.15 2.13 -17.00
N GLN A 356 6.31 2.61 -17.43
CA GLN A 356 7.47 2.70 -16.56
C GLN A 356 7.27 3.85 -15.58
N VAL A 357 7.95 3.82 -14.44
CA VAL A 357 7.76 4.85 -13.43
C VAL A 357 8.97 5.04 -12.53
N ALA A 358 9.13 6.27 -12.04
CA ALA A 358 9.92 6.59 -10.88
C ALA A 358 9.10 7.40 -9.86
N TYR A 359 9.35 7.17 -8.57
CA TYR A 359 8.84 7.95 -7.44
C TYR A 359 9.97 8.29 -6.50
N GLY A 360 10.09 9.54 -6.05
CA GLY A 360 11.13 9.88 -5.09
C GLY A 360 11.28 11.37 -4.83
N SER A 361 12.45 11.71 -4.29
CA SER A 361 12.88 13.09 -4.08
C SER A 361 13.12 13.81 -5.41
N LYS A 362 13.16 15.15 -5.34
CA LYS A 362 13.23 16.02 -6.53
C LYS A 362 14.46 15.72 -7.38
N ASP A 363 15.64 15.66 -6.77
CA ASP A 363 16.88 15.53 -7.52
C ASP A 363 17.06 14.12 -8.08
N GLU A 364 16.51 13.10 -7.43
CA GLU A 364 16.51 11.73 -7.97
C GLU A 364 15.56 11.57 -9.16
N ILE A 365 14.41 12.26 -9.18
CA ILE A 365 13.56 12.30 -10.37
C ILE A 365 14.22 13.09 -11.50
N ILE A 366 14.88 14.21 -11.21
CA ILE A 366 15.67 14.95 -12.21
C ILE A 366 16.76 14.03 -12.78
N ARG A 367 17.49 13.32 -11.94
CA ARG A 367 18.54 12.37 -12.35
C ARG A 367 17.96 11.24 -13.20
N PHE A 368 16.82 10.69 -12.81
CA PHE A 368 16.12 9.65 -13.57
C PHE A 368 15.79 10.12 -14.99
N GLU A 369 15.14 11.28 -15.12
CA GLU A 369 14.79 11.86 -16.43
C GLU A 369 16.03 12.20 -17.27
N GLU A 370 17.04 12.84 -16.67
CA GLU A 370 18.28 13.20 -17.37
C GLU A 370 19.09 11.97 -17.79
N THR A 371 19.13 10.93 -16.98
CA THR A 371 19.92 9.73 -17.28
C THR A 371 19.28 8.93 -18.41
N LEU A 372 17.95 8.79 -18.42
CA LEU A 372 17.25 8.03 -19.45
C LEU A 372 17.00 8.83 -20.74
N TYR A 373 16.83 10.15 -20.65
CA TYR A 373 16.32 10.96 -21.77
C TYR A 373 17.10 12.25 -22.03
N GLY A 374 18.21 12.48 -21.32
CA GLY A 374 19.15 13.59 -21.54
C GLY A 374 18.69 14.96 -21.05
N LYS A 375 17.44 15.10 -20.60
CA LYS A 375 16.89 16.35 -20.03
C LYS A 375 15.81 16.02 -19.01
N SER A 376 15.67 16.89 -18.01
CA SER A 376 14.56 16.83 -17.07
C SER A 376 13.60 18.00 -17.25
N ARG A 377 12.31 17.70 -17.28
CA ARG A 377 11.24 18.72 -17.26
C ARG A 377 11.16 19.43 -15.91
N LEU A 378 11.46 18.75 -14.80
CA LEU A 378 11.44 19.34 -13.45
C LEU A 378 12.55 20.37 -13.26
N LYS A 379 13.69 20.20 -13.94
CA LYS A 379 14.79 21.18 -13.93
C LYS A 379 14.46 22.45 -14.71
N SER A 380 13.57 22.35 -15.70
CA SER A 380 13.19 23.45 -16.60
C SER A 380 12.24 24.46 -15.93
N GLY A 381 11.81 24.19 -14.68
CA GLY A 381 10.88 25.02 -13.88
C GLY A 381 11.50 25.87 -12.76
N GLY A 382 12.84 26.03 -12.70
CA GLY A 382 13.49 26.99 -11.80
C GLY A 382 13.93 26.44 -10.43
N VAL A 383 15.20 26.05 -10.37
CA VAL A 383 16.27 26.45 -9.41
C VAL A 383 17.38 25.40 -9.61
N PRO A 384 18.61 25.78 -10.00
CA PRO A 384 19.71 24.84 -10.14
C PRO A 384 20.11 24.27 -8.77
N VAL A 385 20.12 22.94 -8.62
CA VAL A 385 20.85 22.30 -7.52
C VAL A 385 22.27 22.02 -8.01
N GLY A 386 23.24 22.71 -7.41
CA GLY A 386 24.66 22.57 -7.72
C GLY A 386 25.41 23.88 -7.90
N ALA A 387 25.37 24.78 -6.91
CA ALA A 387 26.43 25.74 -6.67
C ALA A 387 26.46 26.16 -5.19
N THR A 388 27.65 26.03 -4.58
CA THR A 388 28.07 26.42 -3.22
C THR A 388 27.66 25.48 -2.08
N ALA A 389 28.56 24.95 -1.24
CA ALA A 389 29.99 25.20 -1.01
C ALA A 389 30.77 23.89 -0.80
#